data_AF-A0AAP6SFH1-F1
#
_entry.id   AF-A0AAP6SFH1-F1
#
_cell.length_a   1.000
_cell.length_b   1.000
_cell.length_c   1.000
_cell.angle_alpha   90.00
_cell.angle_beta   90.00
_cell.angle_gamma   90.00
#
_symmetry.space_group_name_H-M   'P 1'
#
loop_
_entity.id
_entity.type
_entity.pdbx_description
1 polymer ?
#
loop_
_entity_poly.entity_id
_entity_poly.type
_entity_poly.pdbx_seq_one_letter_code
_entity_poly.pdbx_strand_id
1 'polypeptide(L)'
;MMQPKIRHIHYRDDFVLRERFRNGSGSLVPLPDGVDFELRYWVKHNREFVASRIGGVYSNCTPDGDALLVIFKDHNLCEGTLKHDLHLRLVNDLMPDGVQNVYYPEDMAVQLWHLPGDSDGVIESDLLAAYTRGLPFTYDDFTPEQLAALKGDKGDPFTWADFTSAQIELLKQPATDAAKVAAAAAQQAADATRELREQAQTLANTADKAIQDCITATGDANKAKTTADTAAKSATDAATEANAQRELTEQSRQRLEAVADRAELAAAPVPDGLRVEMPAPVTLGNPVPRYINARVLPAGAQQNIIYQAFGGAAGVEPDGRILPFRPGLARVHVIPTGGTRYYKTVTVQVVAPALRLAAPGALRLDSAGNIRLT
;
A
#
# COMPACT_ATOMS: atom_id res chain seq x y z
N MET A 1 0.93 -16.94 -40.49
CA MET A 1 -0.37 -16.25 -40.35
C MET A 1 -0.25 -15.29 -39.18
N MET A 2 -0.33 -13.97 -39.43
CA MET A 2 -0.45 -12.99 -38.33
C MET A 2 -1.73 -13.32 -37.55
N GLN A 3 -1.64 -13.37 -36.22
CA GLN A 3 -2.85 -13.42 -35.40
C GLN A 3 -3.64 -12.13 -35.65
N PRO A 4 -4.94 -12.21 -35.98
CA PRO A 4 -5.75 -11.02 -36.22
C PRO A 4 -5.77 -10.17 -34.95
N LYS A 5 -5.46 -8.87 -35.09
CA LYS A 5 -5.49 -7.92 -33.98
C LYS A 5 -6.92 -7.83 -33.44
N ILE A 6 -7.11 -8.16 -32.17
CA ILE A 6 -8.40 -8.01 -31.48
C ILE A 6 -8.74 -6.53 -31.43
N ARG A 7 -9.94 -6.17 -31.91
CA ARG A 7 -10.51 -4.82 -31.84
C ARG A 7 -11.53 -4.77 -30.73
N HIS A 8 -11.55 -3.67 -29.99
CA HIS A 8 -12.48 -3.47 -28.91
C HIS A 8 -13.53 -2.41 -29.28
N ILE A 9 -14.79 -2.74 -29.01
CA ILE A 9 -15.94 -1.85 -29.22
C ILE A 9 -16.70 -1.79 -27.91
N HIS A 10 -17.14 -0.59 -27.52
CA HIS A 10 -18.01 -0.47 -26.37
C HIS A 10 -19.36 -1.16 -26.65
N TYR A 11 -19.81 -2.06 -25.77
CA TYR A 11 -20.91 -3.01 -26.06
C TYR A 11 -22.29 -2.37 -26.29
N ARG A 12 -22.43 -1.06 -26.06
CA ARG A 12 -23.68 -0.30 -26.30
C ARG A 12 -23.63 0.56 -27.56
N ASP A 13 -22.48 0.63 -28.21
CA ASP A 13 -22.29 1.50 -29.36
C ASP A 13 -22.82 0.81 -30.60
N ASP A 14 -23.47 1.58 -31.48
CA ASP A 14 -23.78 1.10 -32.82
C ASP A 14 -22.50 1.02 -33.64
N PHE A 15 -22.33 -0.05 -34.41
CA PHE A 15 -21.16 -0.21 -35.27
C PHE A 15 -21.51 -0.88 -36.59
N VAL A 16 -20.62 -0.72 -37.58
CA VAL A 16 -20.75 -1.36 -38.88
C VAL A 16 -19.58 -2.30 -39.09
N LEU A 17 -19.91 -3.51 -39.50
CA LEU A 17 -18.95 -4.56 -39.79
C LEU A 17 -19.00 -4.90 -41.27
N ARG A 18 -17.86 -4.84 -41.94
CA ARG A 18 -17.68 -5.21 -43.34
C ARG A 18 -17.22 -6.67 -43.41
N GLU A 19 -18.15 -7.54 -43.77
CA GLU A 19 -17.89 -8.96 -44.03
C GLU A 19 -17.40 -9.13 -45.47
N ARG A 20 -16.23 -9.73 -45.61
CA ARG A 20 -15.68 -10.19 -46.89
C ARG A 20 -15.67 -11.70 -46.91
N PHE A 21 -15.92 -12.28 -48.09
CA PHE A 21 -15.95 -13.73 -48.25
C PHE A 21 -14.75 -14.20 -49.07
N ARG A 22 -14.15 -15.33 -48.70
CA ARG A 22 -12.99 -15.93 -49.36
C ARG A 22 -13.33 -17.33 -49.83
N ASN A 23 -12.93 -17.69 -51.04
CA ASN A 23 -13.06 -19.07 -51.51
C ASN A 23 -11.99 -19.99 -50.88
N GLY A 24 -12.02 -21.28 -51.21
CA GLY A 24 -11.06 -22.27 -50.70
C GLY A 24 -9.59 -22.04 -51.09
N SER A 25 -9.28 -21.12 -52.00
CA SER A 25 -7.91 -20.69 -52.32
C SER A 25 -7.49 -19.42 -51.57
N GLY A 26 -8.36 -18.86 -50.72
CA GLY A 26 -8.13 -17.64 -49.97
C GLY A 26 -8.39 -16.35 -50.76
N SER A 27 -8.86 -16.45 -52.00
CA SER A 27 -9.20 -15.27 -52.83
C SER A 27 -10.53 -14.70 -52.42
N LEU A 28 -10.64 -13.36 -52.37
CA LEU A 28 -11.91 -12.68 -52.11
C LEU A 28 -12.93 -13.00 -53.20
N VAL A 29 -14.16 -13.33 -52.79
CA VAL A 29 -15.29 -13.63 -53.65
C VAL A 29 -16.53 -12.88 -53.17
N PRO A 30 -17.33 -12.30 -54.07
CA PRO A 30 -18.62 -11.73 -53.69
C PRO A 30 -19.58 -12.86 -53.33
N LEU A 31 -20.54 -12.61 -52.42
CA LEU A 31 -21.65 -13.52 -52.18
C LEU A 31 -22.35 -13.88 -53.50
N PRO A 32 -22.77 -15.14 -53.70
CA PRO A 32 -23.35 -15.55 -54.97
C PRO A 32 -24.70 -14.88 -55.17
N ASP A 33 -24.89 -14.28 -56.35
CA ASP A 33 -26.13 -13.63 -56.72
C ASP A 33 -27.30 -14.62 -56.65
N GLY A 34 -28.37 -14.22 -55.96
CA GLY A 34 -29.58 -15.03 -55.85
C GLY A 34 -29.60 -16.06 -54.72
N VAL A 35 -28.54 -16.17 -53.91
CA VAL A 35 -28.53 -17.07 -52.73
C VAL A 35 -29.05 -16.35 -51.49
N ASP A 36 -29.98 -17.00 -50.78
CA ASP A 36 -30.46 -16.55 -49.49
C ASP A 36 -29.47 -16.92 -48.39
N PHE A 37 -29.23 -15.99 -47.46
CA PHE A 37 -28.31 -16.19 -46.35
C PHE A 37 -28.83 -15.56 -45.05
N GLU A 38 -28.41 -16.14 -43.94
CA GLU A 38 -28.51 -15.57 -42.60
C GLU A 38 -27.11 -15.55 -41.98
N LEU A 39 -26.80 -14.46 -41.29
CA LEU A 39 -25.55 -14.28 -40.56
C LEU A 39 -25.93 -13.89 -39.14
N ARG A 40 -25.76 -14.83 -38.21
CA ARG A 40 -26.13 -14.60 -36.80
C ARG A 40 -24.89 -14.31 -36.00
N TYR A 41 -25.02 -13.37 -35.09
CA TYR A 41 -23.94 -12.87 -34.25
C TYR A 41 -24.33 -13.02 -32.80
N TRP A 42 -23.42 -13.53 -31.98
CA TRP A 42 -23.65 -13.68 -30.54
C TRP A 42 -22.36 -13.53 -29.76
N VAL A 43 -22.52 -13.32 -28.46
CA VAL A 43 -21.41 -13.31 -27.49
C VAL A 43 -21.64 -14.39 -26.43
N LYS A 44 -22.87 -14.46 -25.91
CA LYS A 44 -23.35 -15.52 -25.00
C LYS A 44 -24.63 -16.11 -25.58
N HIS A 45 -24.92 -17.35 -25.22
CA HIS A 45 -26.17 -18.02 -25.59
C HIS A 45 -27.40 -17.16 -25.23
N ASN A 46 -28.40 -17.13 -26.11
CA ASN A 46 -29.69 -16.42 -26.00
C ASN A 46 -29.68 -14.90 -26.26
N ARG A 47 -28.59 -14.31 -26.75
CA ARG A 47 -28.58 -12.94 -27.28
C ARG A 47 -27.94 -12.94 -28.65
N GLU A 48 -28.78 -12.87 -29.67
CA GLU A 48 -28.39 -12.99 -31.07
C GLU A 48 -28.80 -11.74 -31.84
N PHE A 49 -27.94 -11.32 -32.75
CA PHE A 49 -28.23 -10.30 -33.76
C PHE A 49 -28.16 -10.97 -35.13
N VAL A 50 -29.15 -10.77 -35.98
CA VAL A 50 -29.23 -11.44 -37.28
C VAL A 50 -29.24 -10.42 -38.40
N ALA A 51 -28.32 -10.62 -39.35
CA ALA A 51 -28.33 -9.97 -40.65
C ALA A 51 -28.66 -10.99 -41.72
N SER A 52 -29.48 -10.64 -42.70
CA SER A 52 -29.94 -11.62 -43.69
C SER A 52 -30.30 -10.99 -45.03
N ARG A 53 -30.29 -11.85 -46.04
CA ARG A 53 -30.91 -11.61 -47.34
C ARG A 53 -31.84 -12.78 -47.62
N ILE A 54 -33.13 -12.53 -47.66
CA ILE A 54 -34.15 -13.56 -47.93
C ILE A 54 -35.07 -13.05 -49.04
N GLY A 55 -35.19 -13.81 -50.12
CA GLY A 55 -35.99 -13.41 -51.28
C GLY A 55 -35.54 -12.09 -51.90
N GLY A 56 -34.25 -11.76 -51.81
CA GLY A 56 -33.67 -10.52 -52.32
C GLY A 56 -33.84 -9.28 -51.42
N VAL A 57 -34.50 -9.40 -50.27
CA VAL A 57 -34.66 -8.32 -49.29
C VAL A 57 -33.57 -8.42 -48.24
N TYR A 58 -32.80 -7.34 -48.06
CA TYR A 58 -31.75 -7.24 -47.05
C TYR A 58 -32.32 -6.71 -45.72
N SER A 59 -31.92 -7.32 -44.61
CA SER A 59 -32.27 -6.90 -43.25
C SER A 59 -31.01 -6.79 -42.40
N ASN A 60 -30.84 -5.66 -41.72
CA ASN A 60 -29.65 -5.32 -40.90
C ASN A 60 -28.31 -5.37 -41.65
N CYS A 61 -28.32 -5.36 -42.99
CA CYS A 61 -27.13 -5.30 -43.82
C CYS A 61 -27.39 -4.63 -45.17
N THR A 62 -26.32 -4.21 -45.85
CA THR A 62 -26.35 -3.67 -47.21
C THR A 62 -25.16 -4.20 -48.02
N PRO A 63 -25.34 -4.55 -49.30
CA PRO A 63 -24.22 -4.91 -50.16
C PRO A 63 -23.29 -3.69 -50.40
N ASP A 64 -21.98 -3.92 -50.42
CA ASP A 64 -20.94 -2.93 -50.68
C ASP A 64 -19.83 -3.53 -51.56
N GLY A 65 -20.04 -3.48 -52.88
CA GLY A 65 -19.10 -4.03 -53.86
C GLY A 65 -18.86 -5.53 -53.69
N ASP A 66 -17.65 -5.89 -53.23
CA ASP A 66 -17.20 -7.26 -52.96
C ASP A 66 -17.51 -7.74 -51.53
N ALA A 67 -18.16 -6.91 -50.72
CA ALA A 67 -18.39 -7.12 -49.30
C ALA A 67 -19.86 -6.90 -48.90
N LEU A 68 -20.17 -7.29 -47.67
CA LEU A 68 -21.47 -7.03 -47.02
C LEU A 68 -21.25 -6.15 -45.79
N LEU A 69 -21.91 -4.99 -45.72
CA LEU A 69 -21.91 -4.15 -44.54
C LEU A 69 -23.06 -4.54 -43.62
N VAL A 70 -22.74 -5.10 -42.46
CA VAL A 70 -23.69 -5.42 -41.40
C VAL A 70 -23.77 -4.26 -40.43
N ILE A 71 -24.99 -3.80 -40.17
CA ILE A 71 -25.26 -2.59 -39.40
C ILE A 71 -25.84 -3.00 -38.04
N PHE A 72 -25.01 -2.98 -37.01
CA PHE A 72 -25.41 -3.32 -35.64
C PHE A 72 -26.08 -2.15 -34.97
N LYS A 73 -27.37 -1.93 -35.30
CA LYS A 73 -28.19 -0.91 -34.67
C LYS A 73 -28.98 -1.52 -33.50
N ASP A 74 -28.82 -0.97 -32.29
CA ASP A 74 -29.55 -1.40 -31.08
C ASP A 74 -29.45 -2.93 -30.84
N HIS A 75 -28.27 -3.50 -31.11
CA HIS A 75 -28.05 -4.95 -31.25
C HIS A 75 -28.22 -5.78 -29.95
N ASN A 76 -28.28 -5.12 -28.78
CA ASN A 76 -28.54 -5.75 -27.47
C ASN A 76 -27.57 -6.90 -27.07
N LEU A 77 -26.39 -6.96 -27.68
CA LEU A 77 -25.35 -7.94 -27.34
C LEU A 77 -24.68 -7.55 -26.01
N CYS A 78 -24.09 -8.53 -25.33
CA CYS A 78 -23.38 -8.32 -24.06
C CYS A 78 -21.86 -8.31 -24.25
N GLU A 79 -21.11 -7.99 -23.19
CA GLU A 79 -19.65 -8.03 -23.19
C GLU A 79 -19.10 -9.44 -23.45
N GLY A 80 -18.05 -9.52 -24.27
CA GLY A 80 -17.31 -10.73 -24.63
C GLY A 80 -16.88 -10.75 -26.11
N THR A 81 -16.27 -11.87 -26.51
CA THR A 81 -15.84 -12.10 -27.90
C THR A 81 -17.04 -12.31 -28.80
N LEU A 82 -17.13 -11.52 -29.87
CA LEU A 82 -18.17 -11.66 -30.88
C LEU A 82 -17.90 -12.93 -31.70
N LYS A 83 -18.93 -13.71 -31.91
CA LYS A 83 -18.93 -14.91 -32.73
C LYS A 83 -20.00 -14.75 -33.79
N HIS A 84 -19.79 -15.40 -34.94
CA HIS A 84 -20.82 -15.45 -35.97
C HIS A 84 -20.94 -16.82 -36.62
N ASP A 85 -22.09 -17.05 -37.26
CA ASP A 85 -22.33 -18.19 -38.14
C ASP A 85 -22.96 -17.72 -39.45
N LEU A 86 -22.28 -17.98 -40.57
CA LEU A 86 -22.87 -17.80 -41.88
C LEU A 86 -23.66 -19.05 -42.25
N HIS A 87 -24.98 -18.89 -42.41
CA HIS A 87 -25.89 -19.90 -42.92
C HIS A 87 -26.27 -19.57 -44.36
N LEU A 88 -25.80 -20.38 -45.32
CA LEU A 88 -26.17 -20.29 -46.73
C LEU A 88 -27.25 -21.32 -47.08
N ARG A 89 -28.24 -20.89 -47.87
CA ARG A 89 -29.29 -21.75 -48.44
C ARG A 89 -29.03 -21.93 -49.93
N LEU A 90 -28.22 -22.93 -50.28
CA LEU A 90 -27.82 -23.20 -51.66
C LEU A 90 -28.88 -24.04 -52.38
N VAL A 91 -29.19 -23.70 -53.63
CA VAL A 91 -30.03 -24.56 -54.47
C VAL A 91 -29.25 -25.83 -54.80
N ASN A 92 -29.79 -26.99 -54.43
CA ASN A 92 -29.17 -28.28 -54.66
C ASN A 92 -30.23 -29.37 -54.89
N ASP A 93 -30.38 -29.78 -56.15
CA ASP A 93 -31.36 -30.79 -56.58
C ASP A 93 -31.11 -32.19 -56.00
N LEU A 94 -29.94 -32.43 -55.38
CA LEU A 94 -29.64 -33.67 -54.68
C LEU A 94 -30.25 -33.72 -53.26
N MET A 95 -30.68 -32.59 -52.70
CA MET A 95 -31.34 -32.55 -51.40
C MET A 95 -32.86 -32.79 -51.56
N PRO A 96 -33.53 -33.50 -50.64
CA PRO A 96 -34.97 -33.82 -50.77
C PRO A 96 -35.91 -32.62 -50.85
N ASP A 97 -35.49 -31.47 -50.31
CA ASP A 97 -36.20 -30.19 -50.32
C ASP A 97 -35.64 -29.19 -51.35
N GLY A 98 -34.68 -29.62 -52.18
CA GLY A 98 -34.00 -28.78 -53.18
C GLY A 98 -33.06 -27.73 -52.60
N VAL A 99 -32.83 -27.72 -51.28
CA VAL A 99 -32.04 -26.69 -50.59
C VAL A 99 -30.99 -27.34 -49.69
N GLN A 100 -29.72 -27.03 -49.94
CA GLN A 100 -28.63 -27.40 -49.06
C GLN A 100 -28.34 -26.26 -48.07
N ASN A 101 -28.51 -26.55 -46.77
CA ASN A 101 -28.11 -25.65 -45.70
C ASN A 101 -26.64 -25.85 -45.36
N VAL A 102 -25.83 -24.79 -45.46
CA VAL A 102 -24.39 -24.84 -45.16
C VAL A 102 -24.05 -23.79 -44.10
N TYR A 103 -23.37 -24.21 -43.04
CA TYR A 103 -23.02 -23.37 -41.89
C TYR A 103 -21.51 -23.18 -41.80
N TYR A 104 -21.07 -21.94 -41.61
CA TYR A 104 -19.67 -21.56 -41.39
C TYR A 104 -19.56 -20.76 -40.08
N PRO A 105 -19.33 -21.43 -38.93
CA PRO A 105 -19.11 -20.76 -37.65
C PRO A 105 -17.67 -20.26 -37.54
N GLU A 106 -17.50 -19.04 -37.03
CA GLU A 106 -16.18 -18.44 -36.84
C GLU A 106 -16.15 -17.52 -35.61
N ASP A 107 -15.01 -17.51 -34.90
CA ASP A 107 -14.74 -16.62 -33.78
C ASP A 107 -14.13 -15.32 -34.34
N MET A 108 -14.77 -14.18 -34.07
CA MET A 108 -14.30 -12.92 -34.61
C MET A 108 -13.19 -12.32 -33.74
N ALA A 109 -12.25 -11.61 -34.37
CA ALA A 109 -11.27 -10.78 -33.67
C ALA A 109 -11.88 -9.44 -33.18
N VAL A 110 -13.12 -9.48 -32.69
CA VAL A 110 -13.87 -8.33 -32.16
C VAL A 110 -14.34 -8.66 -30.76
N GLN A 111 -14.05 -7.78 -29.80
CA GLN A 111 -14.47 -7.89 -28.42
C GLN A 111 -15.39 -6.73 -28.05
N LEU A 112 -16.60 -7.05 -27.60
CA LEU A 112 -17.50 -6.08 -27.00
C LEU A 112 -17.13 -5.93 -25.52
N TRP A 113 -16.88 -4.70 -25.05
CA TRP A 113 -16.43 -4.45 -23.67
C TRP A 113 -17.00 -3.15 -23.08
N HIS A 114 -16.80 -2.91 -21.79
CA HIS A 114 -17.32 -1.74 -21.06
C HIS A 114 -16.43 -0.48 -21.14
N LEU A 115 -15.26 -0.56 -21.75
CA LEU A 115 -14.31 0.57 -21.88
C LEU A 115 -14.47 1.27 -23.24
N PRO A 116 -13.90 2.48 -23.42
CA PRO A 116 -13.88 3.14 -24.73
C PRO A 116 -13.29 2.21 -25.80
N GLY A 117 -13.92 2.15 -26.98
CA GLY A 117 -13.40 1.38 -28.11
C GLY A 117 -12.06 1.91 -28.60
N ASP A 118 -11.26 1.04 -29.21
CA ASP A 118 -9.95 1.37 -29.82
C ASP A 118 -10.01 1.40 -31.36
N SER A 119 -11.22 1.37 -31.92
CA SER A 119 -11.48 1.25 -33.35
C SER A 119 -12.18 2.50 -33.91
N ASP A 120 -11.45 3.25 -34.75
CA ASP A 120 -12.03 4.30 -35.60
C ASP A 120 -12.47 3.68 -36.94
N GLY A 121 -13.77 3.70 -37.23
CA GLY A 121 -14.34 3.35 -38.54
C GLY A 121 -14.89 1.92 -38.71
N VAL A 122 -15.06 1.50 -39.97
CA VAL A 122 -15.68 0.21 -40.35
C VAL A 122 -14.76 -0.96 -40.04
N ILE A 123 -15.29 -2.00 -39.39
CA ILE A 123 -14.50 -3.17 -38.98
C ILE A 123 -14.52 -4.23 -40.07
N GLU A 124 -13.35 -4.65 -40.56
CA GLU A 124 -13.26 -5.70 -41.58
C GLU A 124 -13.18 -7.10 -40.95
N SER A 125 -13.96 -8.03 -41.49
CA SER A 125 -13.99 -9.46 -41.15
C SER A 125 -13.82 -10.27 -42.44
N ASP A 126 -12.97 -11.30 -42.40
CA ASP A 126 -12.59 -12.12 -43.56
C ASP A 126 -13.12 -13.56 -43.36
N LEU A 127 -14.35 -13.83 -43.81
CA LEU A 127 -15.01 -15.14 -43.77
C LEU A 127 -14.57 -16.04 -44.93
N LEU A 128 -14.44 -17.35 -44.70
CA LEU A 128 -14.22 -18.33 -45.78
C LEU A 128 -15.56 -18.92 -46.28
N ALA A 129 -16.02 -18.53 -47.47
CA ALA A 129 -17.18 -19.10 -48.14
C ALA A 129 -16.76 -20.10 -49.24
N ALA A 130 -16.82 -21.39 -48.91
CA ALA A 130 -16.32 -22.47 -49.77
C ALA A 130 -17.34 -23.03 -50.80
N TYR A 131 -18.31 -22.23 -51.28
CA TYR A 131 -19.34 -22.71 -52.22
C TYR A 131 -18.91 -22.71 -53.70
N THR A 132 -17.70 -22.28 -54.05
CA THR A 132 -17.23 -22.22 -55.46
C THR A 132 -16.68 -23.54 -56.00
N ARG A 133 -16.93 -24.70 -55.36
CA ARG A 133 -16.61 -26.01 -55.95
C ARG A 133 -17.79 -26.55 -56.74
N GLY A 134 -18.00 -26.01 -57.94
CA GLY A 134 -18.58 -26.81 -59.02
C GLY A 134 -17.54 -27.84 -59.50
N LEU A 135 -17.96 -29.01 -59.96
CA LEU A 135 -17.06 -29.98 -60.58
C LEU A 135 -16.47 -29.37 -61.87
N PRO A 136 -15.14 -29.42 -62.09
CA PRO A 136 -14.56 -28.98 -63.35
C PRO A 136 -14.96 -29.94 -64.47
N PHE A 137 -15.39 -29.38 -65.62
CA PHE A 137 -15.62 -30.11 -66.85
C PHE A 137 -14.31 -30.80 -67.27
N THR A 138 -14.29 -32.13 -67.41
CA THR A 138 -13.09 -32.89 -67.79
C THR A 138 -13.18 -33.34 -69.24
N TYR A 139 -12.04 -33.73 -69.82
CA TYR A 139 -12.00 -34.26 -71.19
C TYR A 139 -12.83 -35.55 -71.35
N ASP A 140 -13.15 -36.22 -70.23
CA ASP A 140 -14.00 -37.41 -70.18
C ASP A 140 -15.50 -37.08 -70.36
N ASP A 141 -15.88 -35.79 -70.31
CA ASP A 141 -17.24 -35.32 -70.59
C ASP A 141 -17.52 -35.17 -72.10
N PHE A 142 -16.50 -35.29 -72.95
CA PHE A 142 -16.69 -35.33 -74.41
C PHE A 142 -17.10 -36.72 -74.89
N THR A 143 -18.11 -36.80 -75.75
CA THR A 143 -18.38 -38.06 -76.46
C THR A 143 -17.30 -38.31 -77.52
N PRO A 144 -17.01 -39.59 -77.87
CA PRO A 144 -16.01 -39.93 -78.88
C PRO A 144 -16.22 -39.21 -80.23
N GLU A 145 -17.47 -38.90 -80.58
CA GLU A 145 -17.82 -38.19 -81.81
C GLU A 145 -17.43 -36.70 -81.78
N GLN A 146 -17.50 -36.05 -80.60
CA GLN A 146 -17.10 -34.65 -80.43
C GLN A 146 -15.59 -34.48 -80.52
N LEU A 147 -14.82 -35.46 -80.02
CA LEU A 147 -13.36 -35.48 -80.11
C LEU A 147 -12.86 -35.67 -81.54
N ALA A 148 -13.58 -36.45 -82.35
CA ALA A 148 -13.24 -36.67 -83.76
C ALA A 148 -13.51 -35.42 -84.62
N ALA A 149 -14.55 -34.65 -84.31
CA ALA A 149 -14.87 -33.41 -85.02
C ALA A 149 -13.90 -32.24 -84.72
N LEU A 150 -13.17 -32.30 -83.60
CA LEU A 150 -12.22 -31.24 -83.18
C LEU A 150 -10.82 -31.38 -83.79
N LYS A 151 -10.47 -32.54 -84.38
CA LYS A 151 -9.19 -32.75 -85.07
C LYS A 151 -9.33 -32.61 -86.59
N GLY A 152 -9.08 -31.41 -87.11
CA GLY A 152 -8.81 -31.20 -88.55
C GLY A 152 -7.38 -31.57 -88.95
N ASP A 153 -7.10 -31.60 -90.26
CA ASP A 153 -5.78 -31.88 -90.83
C ASP A 153 -4.72 -30.89 -90.32
N LYS A 154 -3.60 -31.42 -89.83
CA LYS A 154 -2.54 -30.64 -89.18
C LYS A 154 -1.69 -29.93 -90.25
N GLY A 155 -1.81 -28.60 -90.35
CA GLY A 155 -0.89 -27.78 -91.16
C GLY A 155 0.54 -27.75 -90.61
N ASP A 156 1.50 -27.33 -91.43
CA ASP A 156 2.93 -27.27 -91.08
C ASP A 156 3.20 -26.39 -89.85
N PRO A 157 4.16 -26.76 -88.97
CA PRO A 157 4.49 -25.94 -87.80
C PRO A 157 5.15 -24.63 -88.21
N PHE A 158 4.59 -23.50 -87.78
CA PHE A 158 5.23 -22.20 -87.92
C PHE A 158 6.61 -22.18 -87.23
N THR A 159 7.59 -21.58 -87.92
CA THR A 159 8.96 -21.35 -87.44
C THR A 159 9.21 -19.86 -87.19
N TRP A 160 10.24 -19.52 -86.42
CA TRP A 160 10.60 -18.12 -86.16
C TRP A 160 10.93 -17.31 -87.43
N ALA A 161 11.26 -17.97 -88.54
CA ALA A 161 11.51 -17.34 -89.83
C ALA A 161 10.23 -16.88 -90.55
N ASP A 162 9.06 -17.36 -90.13
CA ASP A 162 7.76 -17.00 -90.70
C ASP A 162 7.21 -15.67 -90.15
N PHE A 163 7.87 -15.08 -89.14
CA PHE A 163 7.50 -13.80 -88.57
C PHE A 163 8.32 -12.64 -89.14
N THR A 164 7.64 -11.54 -89.44
CA THR A 164 8.29 -10.27 -89.79
C THR A 164 9.00 -9.67 -88.57
N SER A 165 10.02 -8.83 -88.79
CA SER A 165 10.77 -8.18 -87.71
C SER A 165 9.87 -7.41 -86.73
N ALA A 166 8.80 -6.78 -87.22
CA ALA A 166 7.82 -6.07 -86.40
C ALA A 166 6.99 -7.01 -85.50
N GLN A 167 6.63 -8.20 -85.97
CA GLN A 167 5.90 -9.20 -85.16
C GLN A 167 6.78 -9.80 -84.06
N ILE A 168 8.07 -10.01 -84.34
CA ILE A 168 9.04 -10.48 -83.34
C ILE A 168 9.22 -9.43 -82.23
N GLU A 169 9.21 -8.14 -82.57
CA GLU A 169 9.30 -7.05 -81.60
C GLU A 169 8.04 -6.98 -80.71
N LEU A 170 6.85 -7.15 -81.30
CA LEU A 170 5.59 -7.24 -80.56
C LEU A 170 5.56 -8.45 -79.61
N LEU A 171 6.11 -9.60 -80.02
CA LEU A 171 6.23 -10.80 -79.18
C LEU A 171 7.23 -10.62 -78.02
N LYS A 172 8.22 -9.72 -78.15
CA LYS A 172 9.22 -9.42 -77.11
C LYS A 172 8.78 -8.32 -76.13
N GLN A 173 7.85 -7.46 -76.52
CA GLN A 173 7.36 -6.37 -75.67
C GLN A 173 6.85 -6.83 -74.30
N PRO A 174 5.97 -7.85 -74.18
CA PRO A 174 5.48 -8.30 -72.89
C PRO A 174 6.61 -8.73 -71.94
N ALA A 175 7.63 -9.41 -72.46
CA ALA A 175 8.79 -9.82 -71.67
C ALA A 175 9.67 -8.62 -71.24
N THR A 176 9.81 -7.63 -72.11
CA THR A 176 10.61 -6.42 -71.84
C THR A 176 9.92 -5.52 -70.81
N ASP A 177 8.61 -5.36 -70.91
CA ASP A 177 7.82 -4.58 -69.96
C ASP A 177 7.72 -5.29 -68.61
N ALA A 178 7.57 -6.62 -68.59
CA ALA A 178 7.68 -7.41 -67.37
C ALA A 178 9.06 -7.25 -66.71
N ALA A 179 10.14 -7.25 -67.48
CA ALA A 179 11.50 -7.04 -66.96
C ALA A 179 11.68 -5.63 -66.35
N LYS A 180 11.12 -4.59 -66.98
CA LYS A 180 11.14 -3.22 -66.41
C LYS A 180 10.37 -3.13 -65.10
N VAL A 181 9.18 -3.74 -65.04
CA VAL A 181 8.37 -3.79 -63.82
C VAL A 181 9.11 -4.54 -62.71
N ALA A 182 9.72 -5.68 -63.02
CA ALA A 182 10.52 -6.44 -62.07
C ALA A 182 11.73 -5.65 -61.55
N ALA A 183 12.44 -4.94 -62.43
CA ALA A 183 13.56 -4.08 -62.05
C ALA A 183 13.12 -2.91 -61.15
N ALA A 184 11.99 -2.27 -61.47
CA ALA A 184 11.43 -1.20 -60.65
C ALA A 184 11.00 -1.71 -59.27
N ALA A 185 10.35 -2.88 -59.20
CA ALA A 185 9.99 -3.51 -57.94
C ALA A 185 11.22 -3.88 -57.09
N ALA A 186 12.27 -4.41 -57.72
CA ALA A 186 13.53 -4.72 -57.04
C ALA A 186 14.22 -3.46 -56.48
N GLN A 187 14.20 -2.36 -57.24
CA GLN A 187 14.74 -1.08 -56.78
C GLN A 187 13.95 -0.52 -55.60
N GLN A 188 12.61 -0.53 -55.68
CA GLN A 188 11.75 -0.11 -54.56
C GLN A 188 12.00 -0.96 -53.30
N ALA A 189 12.18 -2.27 -53.45
CA ALA A 189 12.51 -3.14 -52.33
C ALA A 189 13.89 -2.81 -51.72
N ALA A 190 14.88 -2.48 -52.54
CA ALA A 190 16.20 -2.06 -52.07
C ALA A 190 16.15 -0.72 -51.32
N ASP A 191 15.41 0.26 -51.85
CA ASP A 191 15.22 1.57 -51.21
C ASP A 191 14.47 1.44 -49.88
N ALA A 192 13.39 0.66 -49.83
CA ALA A 192 12.66 0.36 -48.60
C ALA A 192 13.55 -0.34 -47.55
N THR A 193 14.43 -1.25 -47.98
CA THR A 193 15.38 -1.93 -47.08
C THR A 193 16.41 -0.95 -46.52
N ARG A 194 16.88 0.02 -47.32
CA ARG A 194 17.79 1.07 -46.86
C ARG A 194 17.12 1.97 -45.82
N GLU A 195 15.90 2.43 -46.08
CA GLU A 195 15.14 3.25 -45.13
C GLU A 195 14.89 2.50 -43.82
N LEU A 196 14.52 1.22 -43.89
CA LEU A 196 14.32 0.39 -42.70
C LEU A 196 15.61 0.27 -41.87
N ARG A 197 16.77 0.11 -42.52
CA ARG A 197 18.06 0.06 -41.84
C ARG A 197 18.41 1.38 -41.17
N GLU A 198 18.12 2.51 -41.81
CA GLU A 198 18.32 3.84 -41.22
C GLU A 198 17.43 4.04 -39.98
N GLN A 199 16.13 3.71 -40.09
CA GLN A 199 15.20 3.75 -38.96
C GLN A 199 15.65 2.84 -37.82
N ALA A 200 16.10 1.62 -38.13
CA ALA A 200 16.63 0.69 -37.13
C ALA A 200 17.88 1.25 -36.43
N GLN A 201 18.77 1.92 -37.16
CA GLN A 201 19.94 2.57 -36.57
C GLN A 201 19.55 3.74 -35.66
N THR A 202 18.58 4.56 -36.08
CA THR A 202 18.05 5.65 -35.25
C THR A 202 17.41 5.12 -33.97
N LEU A 203 16.65 4.03 -34.07
CA LEU A 203 16.05 3.37 -32.91
C LEU A 203 17.13 2.82 -31.96
N ALA A 204 18.17 2.17 -32.49
CA ALA A 204 19.30 1.68 -31.69
C ALA A 204 20.00 2.83 -30.95
N ASN A 205 20.33 3.91 -31.64
CA ASN A 205 20.97 5.08 -31.02
C ASN A 205 20.08 5.73 -29.95
N THR A 206 18.75 5.75 -30.17
CA THR A 206 17.79 6.27 -29.20
C THR A 206 17.71 5.39 -27.96
N ALA A 207 17.71 4.06 -28.15
CA ALA A 207 17.72 3.09 -27.05
C ALA A 207 19.02 3.20 -26.24
N ASP A 208 20.18 3.29 -26.89
CA ASP A 208 21.48 3.45 -26.23
C ASP A 208 21.52 4.74 -25.40
N LYS A 209 21.00 5.84 -25.95
CA LYS A 209 20.89 7.11 -25.21
C LYS A 209 19.98 6.97 -23.99
N ALA A 210 18.80 6.35 -24.14
CA ALA A 210 17.88 6.13 -23.03
C ALA A 210 18.51 5.25 -21.93
N ILE A 211 19.31 4.25 -22.30
CA ILE A 211 20.07 3.42 -21.36
C ILE A 211 21.10 4.26 -20.61
N GLN A 212 21.86 5.11 -21.31
CA GLN A 212 22.84 6.00 -20.67
C GLN A 212 22.17 6.99 -19.70
N ASP A 213 21.08 7.63 -20.12
CA ASP A 213 20.31 8.55 -19.27
C ASP A 213 19.81 7.83 -17.99
N CYS A 214 19.35 6.59 -18.13
CA CYS A 214 18.92 5.74 -17.01
C CYS A 214 20.08 5.40 -16.06
N ILE A 215 21.26 5.07 -16.60
CA ILE A 215 22.48 4.81 -15.80
C ILE A 215 22.89 6.06 -15.02
N THR A 216 22.89 7.23 -15.67
CA THR A 216 23.21 8.51 -15.01
C THR A 216 22.22 8.82 -13.89
N ALA A 217 20.91 8.72 -14.17
CA ALA A 217 19.87 8.94 -13.16
C ALA A 217 20.00 7.98 -11.96
N THR A 218 20.32 6.70 -12.23
CA THR A 218 20.57 5.70 -11.19
C THR A 218 21.81 6.07 -10.35
N GLY A 219 22.87 6.53 -10.99
CA GLY A 219 24.08 7.01 -10.32
C GLY A 219 23.81 8.19 -9.40
N ASP A 220 23.03 9.17 -9.84
CA ASP A 220 22.68 10.34 -9.05
C ASP A 220 21.73 10.01 -7.90
N ALA A 221 20.77 9.11 -8.12
CA ALA A 221 19.92 8.58 -7.04
C ALA A 221 20.75 7.88 -5.95
N ASN A 222 21.77 7.10 -6.32
CA ASN A 222 22.66 6.45 -5.36
C ASN A 222 23.52 7.46 -4.59
N LYS A 223 24.03 8.52 -5.22
CA LYS A 223 24.74 9.61 -4.52
C LYS A 223 23.83 10.33 -3.52
N ALA A 224 22.60 10.64 -3.92
CA ALA A 224 21.60 11.27 -3.06
C ALA A 224 21.28 10.38 -1.85
N LYS A 225 21.11 9.07 -2.07
CA LYS A 225 20.92 8.09 -1.00
C LYS A 225 22.07 8.09 0.01
N THR A 226 23.31 7.98 -0.46
CA THR A 226 24.49 8.00 0.43
C THR A 226 24.58 9.31 1.24
N THR A 227 24.22 10.44 0.63
CA THR A 227 24.17 11.74 1.31
C THR A 227 23.11 11.74 2.41
N ALA A 228 21.92 11.22 2.12
CA ALA A 228 20.83 11.10 3.09
C ALA A 228 21.19 10.17 4.26
N ASP A 229 21.80 9.01 3.96
CA ASP A 229 22.26 8.06 4.97
C ASP A 229 23.32 8.68 5.90
N THR A 230 24.24 9.47 5.33
CA THR A 230 25.25 10.20 6.10
C THR A 230 24.60 11.24 7.02
N ALA A 231 23.66 12.03 6.50
CA ALA A 231 22.95 13.04 7.28
C ALA A 231 22.12 12.41 8.42
N ALA A 232 21.46 11.27 8.16
CA ALA A 232 20.70 10.54 9.17
C ALA A 232 21.60 10.00 10.30
N LYS A 233 22.79 9.49 9.94
CA LYS A 233 23.79 9.06 10.92
C LYS A 233 24.28 10.24 11.77
N SER A 234 24.66 11.35 11.15
CA SER A 234 25.09 12.56 11.88
C SER A 234 24.01 13.09 12.82
N ALA A 235 22.73 13.06 12.41
CA ALA A 235 21.62 13.45 13.28
C ALA A 235 21.47 12.52 14.49
N THR A 236 21.65 11.21 14.29
CA THR A 236 21.59 10.20 15.36
C THR A 236 22.75 10.37 16.35
N ASP A 237 23.95 10.61 15.83
CA ASP A 237 25.15 10.85 16.65
C ASP A 237 24.97 12.12 17.50
N ALA A 238 24.50 13.22 16.88
CA ALA A 238 24.21 14.48 17.58
C ALA A 238 23.12 14.33 18.64
N ALA A 239 22.06 13.55 18.38
CA ALA A 239 21.02 13.27 19.36
C ALA A 239 21.54 12.47 20.56
N THR A 240 22.44 11.52 20.30
CA THR A 240 23.08 10.70 21.34
C THR A 240 23.98 11.56 22.23
N GLU A 241 24.79 12.44 21.63
CA GLU A 241 25.65 13.37 22.36
C GLU A 241 24.83 14.37 23.20
N ALA A 242 23.73 14.91 22.65
CA ALA A 242 22.84 15.80 23.39
C ALA A 242 22.19 15.12 24.60
N ASN A 243 21.79 13.84 24.48
CA ASN A 243 21.24 13.07 25.59
C ASN A 243 22.30 12.80 26.67
N ALA A 244 23.52 12.42 26.28
CA ALA A 244 24.62 12.24 27.22
C ALA A 244 24.94 13.53 27.99
N GLN A 245 24.93 14.68 27.32
CA GLN A 245 25.14 15.98 27.96
C GLN A 245 24.01 16.34 28.94
N ARG A 246 22.75 16.01 28.60
CA ARG A 246 21.60 16.18 29.51
C ARG A 246 21.75 15.32 30.77
N GLU A 247 22.16 14.07 30.62
CA GLU A 247 22.40 13.17 31.76
C GLU A 247 23.51 13.69 32.68
N LEU A 248 24.64 14.16 32.12
CA LEU A 248 25.72 14.77 32.90
C LEU A 248 25.25 16.03 33.64
N THR A 249 24.41 16.85 32.99
CA THR A 249 23.85 18.06 33.60
C THR A 249 22.94 17.71 34.76
N GLU A 250 22.08 16.70 34.61
CA GLU A 250 21.17 16.24 35.65
C GLU A 250 21.91 15.60 36.83
N GLN A 251 22.93 14.78 36.58
CA GLN A 251 23.81 14.27 37.62
C GLN A 251 24.53 15.41 38.38
N SER A 252 24.98 16.44 37.66
CA SER A 252 25.63 17.61 38.26
C SER A 252 24.65 18.39 39.15
N ARG A 253 23.39 18.54 38.70
CA ARG A 253 22.31 19.16 39.48
C ARG A 253 22.06 18.40 40.78
N GLN A 254 21.92 17.07 40.72
CA GLN A 254 21.71 16.23 41.89
C GLN A 254 22.87 16.32 42.89
N ARG A 255 24.12 16.38 42.40
CA ARG A 255 25.30 16.57 43.27
C ARG A 255 25.28 17.94 43.94
N LEU A 256 24.91 19.00 43.22
CA LEU A 256 24.80 20.35 43.79
C LEU A 256 23.72 20.41 44.88
N GLU A 257 22.57 19.79 44.65
CA GLU A 257 21.48 19.70 45.63
C GLU A 257 21.93 18.97 46.90
N ALA A 258 22.59 17.81 46.76
CA ALA A 258 23.14 17.08 47.91
C ALA A 258 24.22 17.88 48.69
N VAL A 259 25.03 18.69 47.99
CA VAL A 259 26.00 19.58 48.63
C VAL A 259 25.30 20.71 49.38
N ALA A 260 24.23 21.28 48.82
CA ALA A 260 23.42 22.30 49.47
C ALA A 260 22.79 21.78 50.77
N ASP A 261 22.15 20.61 50.74
CA ASP A 261 21.56 19.96 51.92
C ASP A 261 22.62 19.73 53.02
N ARG A 262 23.81 19.27 52.63
CA ARG A 262 24.92 19.05 53.57
C ARG A 262 25.45 20.36 54.16
N ALA A 263 25.50 21.43 53.38
CA ALA A 263 25.92 22.74 53.85
C ALA A 263 24.91 23.31 54.85
N GLU A 264 23.61 23.14 54.62
CA GLU A 264 22.55 23.56 55.55
C GLU A 264 22.66 22.82 56.89
N LEU A 265 22.87 21.50 56.86
CA LEU A 265 23.10 20.71 58.09
C LEU A 265 24.35 21.15 58.86
N ALA A 266 25.42 21.54 58.17
CA ALA A 266 26.65 22.03 58.78
C ALA A 266 26.54 23.47 59.32
N ALA A 267 25.64 24.29 58.77
CA ALA A 267 25.39 25.66 59.19
C ALA A 267 24.47 25.77 60.42
N ALA A 268 23.85 24.66 60.86
CA ALA A 268 23.09 24.65 62.10
C ALA A 268 23.98 25.09 63.28
N PRO A 269 23.58 26.10 64.07
CA PRO A 269 24.43 26.65 65.12
C PRO A 269 24.74 25.59 66.17
N VAL A 270 26.02 25.47 66.51
CA VAL A 270 26.51 24.50 67.49
C VAL A 270 25.96 24.87 68.87
N PRO A 271 25.44 23.89 69.66
CA PRO A 271 25.05 24.14 71.03
C PRO A 271 26.20 24.74 71.85
N ASP A 272 25.92 25.85 72.54
CA ASP A 272 26.86 26.53 73.45
C ASP A 272 26.41 26.47 74.92
N GLY A 273 25.25 25.88 75.20
CA GLY A 273 24.82 25.68 76.57
C GLY A 273 23.48 24.96 76.70
N LEU A 274 23.13 24.65 77.94
CA LEU A 274 21.85 24.05 78.30
C LEU A 274 21.21 24.84 79.44
N ARG A 275 19.98 25.30 79.24
CA ARG A 275 19.13 25.83 80.30
C ARG A 275 18.18 24.73 80.76
N VAL A 276 18.19 24.43 82.05
CA VAL A 276 17.26 23.47 82.67
C VAL A 276 16.63 24.15 83.87
N GLU A 277 15.30 24.11 83.94
CA GLU A 277 14.55 24.58 85.10
C GLU A 277 14.42 23.44 86.10
N MET A 278 14.70 23.72 87.37
CA MET A 278 14.59 22.71 88.42
C MET A 278 13.11 22.41 88.67
N PRO A 279 12.68 21.14 88.57
CA PRO A 279 11.29 20.79 88.80
C PRO A 279 10.93 20.95 90.28
N ALA A 280 9.72 21.43 90.54
CA ALA A 280 9.16 21.42 91.89
C ALA A 280 8.94 19.98 92.38
N PRO A 281 8.87 19.74 93.70
CA PRO A 281 8.52 18.43 94.24
C PRO A 281 7.23 17.87 93.65
N VAL A 282 7.23 16.59 93.31
CA VAL A 282 6.10 15.88 92.71
C VAL A 282 5.43 15.02 93.78
N THR A 283 4.16 15.27 94.04
CA THR A 283 3.38 14.48 94.99
C THR A 283 2.90 13.19 94.33
N LEU A 284 3.17 12.05 94.97
CA LEU A 284 2.73 10.75 94.49
C LEU A 284 1.19 10.68 94.47
N GLY A 285 0.63 10.22 93.34
CA GLY A 285 -0.82 10.13 93.13
C GLY A 285 -1.50 11.43 92.65
N ASN A 286 -0.75 12.52 92.48
CA ASN A 286 -1.29 13.74 91.86
C ASN A 286 -1.52 13.53 90.35
N PRO A 287 -2.74 13.73 89.84
CA PRO A 287 -3.04 13.51 88.42
C PRO A 287 -2.46 14.58 87.48
N VAL A 288 -1.97 15.72 88.00
CA VAL A 288 -1.41 16.80 87.19
C VAL A 288 0.03 16.44 86.76
N PRO A 289 0.32 16.27 85.45
CA PRO A 289 1.65 15.93 84.99
C PRO A 289 2.63 17.09 85.23
N ARG A 290 3.88 16.73 85.53
CA ARG A 290 5.00 17.67 85.70
C ARG A 290 6.10 17.33 84.72
N TYR A 291 6.79 18.34 84.22
CA TYR A 291 7.82 18.21 83.21
C TYR A 291 9.12 18.85 83.70
N ILE A 292 10.24 18.33 83.21
CA ILE A 292 11.54 18.99 83.30
C ILE A 292 11.67 19.89 82.07
N ASN A 293 11.56 21.21 82.25
CA ASN A 293 11.73 22.14 81.15
C ASN A 293 13.23 22.35 80.87
N ALA A 294 13.68 21.91 79.70
CA ALA A 294 15.05 22.10 79.25
C ALA A 294 15.08 22.69 77.83
N ARG A 295 16.02 23.59 77.57
CA ARG A 295 16.26 24.22 76.26
C ARG A 295 17.74 24.30 75.97
N VAL A 296 18.13 23.91 74.76
CA VAL A 296 19.49 24.02 74.26
C VAL A 296 19.70 25.45 73.75
N LEU A 297 20.85 26.03 74.07
CA LEU A 297 21.23 27.38 73.64
C LEU A 297 22.30 27.29 72.54
N PRO A 298 22.25 28.15 71.51
CA PRO A 298 21.18 29.11 71.20
C PRO A 298 19.89 28.42 70.71
N ALA A 299 18.76 29.13 70.70
CA ALA A 299 17.46 28.57 70.29
C ALA A 299 17.44 28.01 68.85
N GLY A 300 18.33 28.49 67.98
CA GLY A 300 18.51 27.96 66.62
C GLY A 300 19.28 26.65 66.56
N ALA A 301 19.90 26.19 67.66
CA ALA A 301 20.57 24.90 67.71
C ALA A 301 19.55 23.76 67.83
N GLN A 302 19.94 22.54 67.43
CA GLN A 302 19.06 21.37 67.58
C GLN A 302 18.64 21.18 69.04
N GLN A 303 17.33 21.13 69.28
CA GLN A 303 16.72 21.07 70.62
C GLN A 303 16.52 19.64 71.15
N ASN A 304 17.21 18.67 70.57
CA ASN A 304 17.10 17.27 70.95
C ASN A 304 17.77 17.04 72.30
N ILE A 305 17.01 16.58 73.29
CA ILE A 305 17.45 16.37 74.67
C ILE A 305 17.08 14.95 75.10
N ILE A 306 18.02 14.28 75.76
CA ILE A 306 17.86 12.95 76.34
C ILE A 306 17.77 13.10 77.86
N TYR A 307 16.79 12.44 78.47
CA TYR A 307 16.62 12.36 79.91
C TYR A 307 17.05 10.98 80.41
N GLN A 308 17.96 10.93 81.38
CA GLN A 308 18.38 9.68 82.03
C GLN A 308 18.13 9.78 83.53
N ALA A 309 17.19 9.00 84.05
CA ALA A 309 16.81 9.00 85.46
C ALA A 309 17.53 7.90 86.26
N PHE A 310 17.97 8.24 87.47
CA PHE A 310 18.69 7.38 88.41
C PHE A 310 18.05 7.45 89.80
N GLY A 311 18.16 6.38 90.58
CA GLY A 311 17.66 6.30 91.97
C GLY A 311 16.25 5.71 92.15
N GLY A 312 15.50 5.52 91.06
CA GLY A 312 14.25 4.74 91.04
C GLY A 312 13.08 5.33 91.82
N ALA A 313 13.14 6.60 92.24
CA ALA A 313 12.00 7.31 92.84
C ALA A 313 11.04 7.87 91.77
N ALA A 314 11.59 8.28 90.62
CA ALA A 314 10.84 8.73 89.44
C ALA A 314 11.56 8.34 88.14
N GLY A 315 10.79 8.12 87.08
CA GLY A 315 11.24 8.04 85.69
C GLY A 315 10.97 9.35 84.94
N VAL A 316 11.53 9.48 83.74
CA VAL A 316 11.27 10.63 82.86
C VAL A 316 11.05 10.12 81.44
N GLU A 317 9.97 10.55 80.80
CA GLU A 317 9.66 10.23 79.39
C GLU A 317 10.50 11.09 78.42
N PRO A 318 10.63 10.71 77.13
CA PRO A 318 11.43 11.44 76.17
C PRO A 318 11.03 12.92 75.97
N ASP A 319 9.77 13.28 76.24
CA ASP A 319 9.26 14.65 76.20
C ASP A 319 9.58 15.47 77.47
N GLY A 320 10.23 14.85 78.47
CA GLY A 320 10.58 15.46 79.75
C GLY A 320 9.53 15.27 80.85
N ARG A 321 8.45 14.51 80.62
CA ARG A 321 7.42 14.25 81.64
C ARG A 321 7.96 13.38 82.77
N ILE A 322 7.70 13.78 84.01
CA ILE A 322 8.12 13.06 85.22
C ILE A 322 7.07 12.01 85.59
N LEU A 323 7.51 10.77 85.77
CA LEU A 323 6.71 9.63 86.22
C LEU A 323 7.09 9.28 87.66
N PRO A 324 6.33 9.69 88.70
CA PRO A 324 6.63 9.36 90.08
C PRO A 324 6.27 7.90 90.39
N PHE A 325 7.19 7.14 90.99
CA PHE A 325 6.98 5.73 91.35
C PHE A 325 6.88 5.51 92.86
N ARG A 326 7.75 6.15 93.64
CA ARG A 326 7.79 6.03 95.10
C ARG A 326 8.36 7.30 95.73
N PRO A 327 8.03 7.62 97.00
CA PRO A 327 8.62 8.75 97.69
C PRO A 327 10.14 8.61 97.79
N GLY A 328 10.88 9.69 97.53
CA GLY A 328 12.34 9.69 97.49
C GLY A 328 12.93 10.71 96.52
N LEU A 329 14.24 10.67 96.35
CA LEU A 329 14.96 11.53 95.40
C LEU A 329 15.38 10.70 94.18
N ALA A 330 15.08 11.22 92.99
CA ALA A 330 15.63 10.72 91.72
C ALA A 330 16.55 11.79 91.13
N ARG A 331 17.70 11.37 90.61
CA ARG A 331 18.60 12.24 89.86
C ARG A 331 18.33 12.06 88.38
N VAL A 332 18.17 13.15 87.64
CA VAL A 332 17.94 13.10 86.19
C VAL A 332 19.05 13.87 85.49
N HIS A 333 19.79 13.19 84.61
CA HIS A 333 20.68 13.84 83.67
C HIS A 333 19.87 14.31 82.46
N VAL A 334 19.98 15.60 82.17
CA VAL A 334 19.40 16.25 81.01
C VAL A 334 20.53 16.51 80.03
N ILE A 335 20.55 15.80 78.91
CA ILE A 335 21.70 15.70 78.01
C ILE A 335 21.30 16.17 76.59
N PRO A 336 21.83 17.29 76.10
CA PRO A 336 21.59 17.71 74.71
C PRO A 336 22.43 16.87 73.75
N THR A 337 21.83 16.41 72.64
CA THR A 337 22.50 15.49 71.70
C THR A 337 23.64 16.13 70.92
N GLY A 338 23.51 17.41 70.56
CA GLY A 338 24.55 18.17 69.85
C GLY A 338 25.66 18.74 70.76
N GLY A 339 25.66 18.43 72.05
CA GLY A 339 26.57 19.05 73.01
C GLY A 339 26.57 18.38 74.38
N THR A 340 26.80 17.07 74.42
CA THR A 340 26.72 16.26 75.65
C THR A 340 27.52 16.84 76.83
N ARG A 341 28.60 17.58 76.55
CA ARG A 341 29.40 18.32 77.56
C ARG A 341 28.60 19.31 78.41
N TYR A 342 27.48 19.84 77.91
CA TYR A 342 26.62 20.81 78.59
C TYR A 342 25.53 20.17 79.45
N TYR A 343 25.58 18.86 79.67
CA TYR A 343 24.56 18.17 80.46
C TYR A 343 24.38 18.81 81.84
N LYS A 344 23.15 18.79 82.34
CA LYS A 344 22.85 19.23 83.70
C LYS A 344 22.20 18.09 84.47
N THR A 345 22.46 18.06 85.76
CA THR A 345 21.79 17.12 86.66
C THR A 345 20.76 17.87 87.48
N VAL A 346 19.51 17.43 87.41
CA VAL A 346 18.45 17.92 88.29
C VAL A 346 18.03 16.82 89.25
N THR A 347 17.53 17.23 90.42
CA THR A 347 16.97 16.31 91.39
C THR A 347 15.46 16.46 91.37
N VAL A 348 14.78 15.35 91.09
CA VAL A 348 13.33 15.24 91.21
C VAL A 348 13.02 14.65 92.58
N GLN A 349 12.33 15.43 93.41
CA GLN A 349 11.86 14.96 94.70
C GLN A 349 10.42 14.46 94.56
N VAL A 350 10.20 13.18 94.83
CA VAL A 350 8.86 12.60 94.96
C VAL A 350 8.49 12.58 96.43
N VAL A 351 7.38 13.23 96.78
CA VAL A 351 6.87 13.29 98.15
C VAL A 351 5.63 12.41 98.28
N ALA A 352 5.47 11.79 99.46
CA ALA A 352 4.22 11.12 99.79
C ALA A 352 3.11 12.18 99.94
N PRO A 353 1.86 11.86 99.61
CA PRO A 353 0.74 12.76 99.83
C PRO A 353 0.63 13.10 101.32
N ALA A 354 0.68 14.39 101.65
CA ALA A 354 0.59 14.86 103.02
C ALA A 354 -0.75 15.55 103.29
N LEU A 355 -1.25 15.37 104.51
CA LEU A 355 -2.42 16.10 105.01
C LEU A 355 -1.98 17.46 105.54
N ARG A 356 -2.56 18.53 105.00
CA ARG A 356 -2.28 19.89 105.49
C ARG A 356 -3.31 20.29 106.55
N LEU A 357 -2.83 20.85 107.66
CA LEU A 357 -3.70 21.43 108.68
C LEU A 357 -4.09 22.87 108.30
N ALA A 358 -5.34 23.25 108.58
CA ALA A 358 -5.82 24.62 108.49
C ALA A 358 -5.52 25.41 109.78
N ALA A 359 -5.53 24.73 110.93
CA ALA A 359 -5.16 25.21 112.26
C ALA A 359 -4.74 23.99 113.13
N PRO A 360 -4.13 24.17 114.31
CA PRO A 360 -3.83 23.05 115.21
C PRO A 360 -5.09 22.21 115.48
N GLY A 361 -5.07 20.93 115.12
CA GLY A 361 -6.21 20.01 115.27
C GLY A 361 -7.29 20.08 114.17
N ALA A 362 -7.16 20.95 113.16
CA ALA A 362 -8.15 21.08 112.07
C ALA A 362 -7.52 20.77 110.70
N LEU A 363 -8.07 19.80 109.98
CA LEU A 363 -7.63 19.46 108.62
C LEU A 363 -8.10 20.49 107.59
N ARG A 364 -7.27 20.77 106.60
CA ARG A 364 -7.62 21.62 105.47
C ARG A 364 -8.46 20.85 104.46
N LEU A 365 -9.68 21.32 104.24
CA LEU A 365 -10.61 20.80 103.25
C LEU A 365 -10.62 21.69 101.99
N ASP A 366 -11.04 21.14 100.86
CA ASP A 366 -11.36 21.92 99.68
C ASP A 366 -12.74 22.60 99.80
N SER A 367 -13.12 23.39 98.78
CA SER A 367 -14.41 24.09 98.75
C SER A 367 -15.63 23.16 98.70
N ALA A 368 -15.44 21.86 98.47
CA ALA A 368 -16.48 20.84 98.45
C ALA A 368 -16.47 19.97 99.73
N GLY A 369 -15.61 20.29 100.71
CA GLY A 369 -15.51 19.56 101.98
C GLY A 369 -14.64 18.30 101.92
N ASN A 370 -13.93 18.03 100.83
CA ASN A 370 -13.05 16.87 100.71
C ASN A 370 -11.67 17.16 101.31
N ILE A 371 -11.01 16.09 101.77
CA ILE A 371 -9.63 16.16 102.24
C ILE A 371 -8.71 16.45 101.06
N ARG A 372 -7.94 17.55 101.14
CA ARG A 372 -6.94 17.90 100.13
C ARG A 372 -5.57 17.38 100.54
N LEU A 373 -5.06 16.42 99.78
CA LEU A 373 -3.67 15.95 99.87
C LEU A 373 -2.76 16.92 99.10
N THR A 374 -1.62 17.27 99.69
CA THR A 374 -0.58 18.10 99.06
C THR A 374 0.69 17.32 98.83
#